data_AF-A0A7W0LE44-F1
#
_entry.id   AF-A0A7W0LE44-F1
#
_cell.length_a   1.000
_cell.length_b   1.000
_cell.length_c   1.000
_cell.angle_alpha   90.00
_cell.angle_beta   90.00
_cell.angle_gamma   90.00
#
_symmetry.space_group_name_H-M   'P 1'
#
loop_
_entity.id
_entity.type
_entity.pdbx_description
1 polymer ?
#
loop_
_entity_poly.entity_id
_entity_poly.type
_entity_poly.pdbx_seq_one_letter_code
_entity_poly.pdbx_strand_id
1 'polypeptide(L)' 'MTRERVGIIIRDTTDPDLPAMLAMINAEIADSPYIYAETPVTLDQRRAWLAALRSANLPALVAAEI' A
#
# COMPACT_ATOMS: atom_id res chain seq x y z
N MET A 1 27.27 -9.12 13.38
CA MET A 1 25.85 -9.43 13.05
C MET A 1 25.72 -9.45 11.54
N THR A 2 25.58 -10.62 10.93
CA THR A 2 25.34 -10.75 9.49
C THR A 2 23.83 -10.60 9.28
N ARG A 3 23.37 -9.54 8.61
CA ARG A 3 21.95 -9.43 8.24
C ARG A 3 21.64 -10.47 7.16
N GLU A 4 20.59 -11.24 7.36
CA GLU A 4 20.01 -12.10 6.32
C GLU A 4 19.59 -11.24 5.13
N ARG A 5 19.89 -11.70 3.91
CA ARG A 5 19.44 -11.00 2.70
C ARG A 5 18.03 -11.47 2.38
N VAL A 6 17.08 -10.55 2.39
CA VAL A 6 15.72 -10.77 1.88
C VAL A 6 15.70 -10.42 0.39
N GLY A 7 15.19 -11.33 -0.44
CA GLY A 7 14.93 -11.05 -1.85
C GLY A 7 13.67 -10.20 -1.97
N ILE A 8 13.72 -9.14 -2.78
CA ILE A 8 12.58 -8.24 -3.01
C ILE A 8 12.26 -8.19 -4.49
N ILE A 9 10.98 -8.33 -4.83
CA ILE A 9 10.42 -8.10 -6.16
C ILE A 9 9.54 -6.85 -6.16
N ILE A 10 9.71 -6.01 -7.19
CA ILE A 10 8.79 -4.90 -7.48
C ILE A 10 7.80 -5.38 -8.54
N ARG A 11 6.51 -5.27 -8.26
CA ARG A 11 5.44 -5.69 -9.19
C ARG A 11 4.21 -4.82 -9.06
N ASP A 12 3.29 -4.95 -10.02
CA ASP A 12 1.99 -4.30 -9.96
C ASP A 12 1.19 -4.73 -8.72
N THR A 13 0.44 -3.77 -8.19
CA THR A 13 -0.47 -3.97 -7.07
C THR A 13 -1.69 -4.76 -7.51
N THR A 14 -2.02 -5.79 -6.74
CA THR A 14 -3.20 -6.64 -6.87
C THR A 14 -4.09 -6.52 -5.65
N ASP A 15 -5.34 -6.97 -5.75
CA ASP A 15 -6.30 -6.86 -4.64
C ASP A 15 -5.82 -7.56 -3.34
N PRO A 16 -5.10 -8.71 -3.41
CA PRO A 16 -4.47 -9.31 -2.23
C PRO A 16 -3.44 -8.45 -1.48
N ASP A 17 -2.86 -7.43 -2.12
CA ASP A 17 -1.87 -6.55 -1.48
C ASP A 17 -2.55 -5.47 -0.60
N LEU A 18 -3.83 -5.19 -0.86
CA LEU A 18 -4.55 -4.08 -0.24
C LEU A 18 -4.64 -4.15 1.30
N PRO A 19 -4.80 -5.32 1.96
CA PRO A 19 -4.80 -5.38 3.43
C PRO A 19 -3.49 -4.89 4.07
N ALA A 20 -2.34 -5.25 3.49
CA ALA A 20 -1.04 -4.79 4.00
C ALA A 20 -0.85 -3.28 3.77
N MET A 21 -1.20 -2.81 2.58
CA MET A 21 -1.17 -1.37 2.25
C MET A 21 -2.14 -0.55 3.13
N LEU A 22 -3.31 -1.12 3.45
CA LEU A 22 -4.29 -0.52 4.35
C LEU A 22 -3.71 -0.33 5.76
N ALA A 23 -3.02 -1.35 6.28
CA ALA A 23 -2.36 -1.25 7.58
C ALA A 23 -1.29 -0.15 7.57
N MET A 24 -0.48 -0.07 6.52
CA MET A 24 0.55 0.96 6.38
C MET A 24 -0.06 2.37 6.34
N ILE A 25 -1.03 2.63 5.47
CA ILE A 25 -1.59 3.98 5.33
C ILE A 25 -2.36 4.44 6.58
N ASN A 26 -3.04 3.52 7.27
CA ASN A 26 -3.74 3.87 8.51
C ASN A 26 -2.77 4.13 9.68
N ALA A 27 -1.62 3.45 9.71
CA ALA A 27 -0.56 3.78 10.65
C ALA A 27 0.01 5.17 10.35
N GLU A 28 0.26 5.50 9.07
CA GLU A 28 0.72 6.84 8.68
C GLU A 28 -0.29 7.94 9.01
N ILE A 29 -1.58 7.69 8.83
CA ILE A 29 -2.66 8.63 9.21
C ILE A 29 -2.66 8.88 10.72
N ALA A 30 -2.44 7.84 11.53
CA ALA A 30 -2.50 7.94 12.99
C ALA A 30 -1.24 8.57 13.59
N ASP A 31 -0.07 8.20 13.05
CA ASP A 31 1.20 8.35 13.75
C ASP A 31 2.18 9.30 13.04
N SER A 32 1.85 9.83 11.85
CA SER A 32 2.77 10.63 11.05
C SER A 32 2.14 11.90 10.44
N PRO A 33 2.96 12.92 10.14
CA PRO A 33 2.50 14.13 9.48
C PRO A 33 2.46 14.00 7.94
N TYR A 34 2.78 12.82 7.39
CA TYR A 34 2.96 12.66 5.95
C TYR A 34 1.65 12.50 5.18
N ILE A 35 0.56 12.16 5.89
CA ILE A 35 -0.78 12.08 5.32
C ILE A 35 -1.66 13.12 6.00
N TYR A 36 -2.21 14.03 5.21
CA TYR A 36 -3.13 15.04 5.72
C TYR A 36 -4.56 14.50 5.80
N ALA A 37 -4.77 13.59 6.74
CA ALA A 37 -6.06 13.03 7.11
C ALA A 37 -6.04 12.62 8.58
N GLU A 38 -7.19 12.65 9.25
CA GLU A 38 -7.33 12.23 10.66
C GLU A 38 -8.16 10.95 10.81
N THR A 39 -8.91 10.57 9.78
CA THR A 39 -9.81 9.42 9.81
C THR A 39 -9.18 8.24 9.07
N PRO A 40 -9.08 7.05 9.69
CA PRO A 40 -8.62 5.85 9.02
C PRO A 40 -9.47 5.52 7.78
N VAL A 41 -8.82 5.03 6.73
CA VAL A 41 -9.51 4.52 5.55
C VAL A 41 -9.91 3.06 5.72
N THR A 42 -10.85 2.61 4.90
CA THR A 42 -11.38 1.24 4.88
C THR A 42 -10.81 0.44 3.71
N LEU A 43 -10.93 -0.89 3.75
CA LEU A 43 -10.52 -1.75 2.66
C LEU A 43 -11.29 -1.46 1.36
N ASP A 44 -12.58 -1.14 1.45
CA ASP A 44 -13.39 -0.79 0.27
C ASP A 44 -12.92 0.52 -0.38
N GLN A 45 -12.55 1.52 0.41
CA GLN A 45 -11.94 2.74 -0.11
C GLN A 45 -10.59 2.45 -0.79
N ARG A 46 -9.81 1.48 -0.29
CA ARG A 46 -8.56 1.05 -0.95
C ARG A 46 -8.80 0.30 -2.26
N ARG A 47 -9.85 -0.52 -2.34
CA ARG A 47 -10.29 -1.15 -3.60
C ARG A 47 -10.71 -0.10 -4.62
N ALA A 48 -11.51 0.89 -4.20
CA ALA A 48 -11.93 2.00 -5.05
C ALA A 48 -10.73 2.83 -5.55
N TRP A 49 -9.76 3.09 -4.67
CA TRP A 49 -8.50 3.77 -5.05
C TRP A 49 -7.73 3.00 -6.14
N LEU A 50 -7.54 1.69 -5.98
CA LEU A 50 -6.81 0.88 -6.97
C LEU A 50 -7.55 0.82 -8.31
N ALA A 51 -8.88 0.70 -8.27
CA ALA A 51 -9.73 0.75 -9.46
C ALA A 51 -9.64 2.12 -10.17
N ALA A 52 -9.62 3.23 -9.41
CA ALA A 52 -9.47 4.57 -9.96
C ALA A 52 -8.12 4.74 -10.68
N LEU A 53 -7.01 4.29 -10.07
CA LEU A 53 -5.69 4.32 -10.71
C LEU A 53 -5.67 3.52 -12.02
N ARG A 54 -6.21 2.30 -11.99
CA ARG A 54 -6.33 1.45 -13.20
C ARG A 54 -7.15 2.15 -14.30
N SER A 55 -8.28 2.76 -13.94
CA SER A 55 -9.13 3.48 -14.90
C SER A 55 -8.46 4.71 -15.51
N ALA A 56 -7.55 5.33 -14.77
CA ALA A 56 -6.75 6.47 -15.21
C ALA A 56 -5.44 6.06 -15.91
N ASN A 57 -5.20 4.76 -16.11
CA ASN A 57 -3.95 4.21 -16.64
C ASN A 57 -2.70 4.67 -15.84
N LEU A 58 -2.86 4.80 -14.52
CA LEU A 58 -1.79 5.16 -13.57
C LEU A 58 -1.27 3.92 -12.85
N PRO A 59 0.06 3.80 -12.64
CA PRO A 59 0.66 2.64 -11.99
C PRO A 59 0.45 2.65 -10.47
N ALA A 60 0.33 1.46 -9.89
CA ALA A 60 0.43 1.22 -8.46
C ALA A 60 1.37 0.04 -8.24
N LEU A 61 2.47 0.25 -7.52
CA LEU A 61 3.53 -0.75 -7.34
C LEU A 61 3.65 -1.18 -5.88
N VAL A 62 3.99 -2.44 -5.67
CA VAL A 62 4.40 -2.98 -4.36
C VAL A 62 5.81 -3.55 -4.44
N ALA A 63 6.53 -3.44 -3.32
CA ALA A 63 7.73 -4.22 -3.06
C ALA A 63 7.34 -5.39 -2.15
N ALA A 64 7.50 -6.62 -2.64
CA ALA A 64 7.16 -7.84 -1.91
C ALA A 64 8.40 -8.73 -1.76
N GLU A 65 8.43 -9.54 -0.71
CA GLU A 65 9.45 -10.57 -0.56
C GLU A 65 9.27 -11.65 -1.64
N ILE A 66 10.40 -12.24 -2.04
CA ILE A 66 10.47 -13.37 -3.00
C ILE A 66 10.59 -14.67 -2.22
#